data_AF-A0A397FK58-F1
#
_entry.id   AF-A0A397FK58-F1
#
_cell.length_a   1.000
_cell.length_b   1.000
_cell.length_c   1.000
_cell.angle_alpha   90.00
_cell.angle_beta   90.00
_cell.angle_gamma   90.00
#
_symmetry.space_group_name_H-M   'P 1'
#
loop_
_entity.id
_entity.type
_entity.pdbx_description
1 polymer ?
#
loop_
_entity_poly.entity_id
_entity_poly.type
_entity_poly.pdbx_seq_one_letter_code
_entity_poly.pdbx_strand_id
1 'polypeptide(L)'
;MSRKAATATASTSRKSAAASSSGAVSSVITARSQQDRFHLATIDHHDHNIHLRQVGLSIGNRELLVDAELKLESGVHYGLVGRNGTGKSTLLQALGDGLFEGISSHVHVMYVHQLFHVDIDSPERLSVVDVLLCGDKQRLSRQHMMDLLEAGLESQTVHQTLKQLDYEAIDAARAKMERVAIKRSGLRGLTARNKLLALEHQLVEAKALWDDAVQQRSSSGVDSDEDIVAANNWLESLYAQDDLSSEARAREILVDIGKYGL
;
A
#
# COMPACT_ATOMS: atom_id res chain seq x y z
N MET A 1 -1.11 27.86 24.67
CA MET A 1 -1.44 27.03 23.50
C MET A 1 -0.25 27.02 22.56
N SER A 2 0.57 25.95 22.60
CA SER A 2 1.87 25.91 21.93
C SER A 2 1.75 25.35 20.52
N ARG A 3 1.83 26.22 19.51
CA ARG A 3 2.06 25.84 18.12
C ARG A 3 3.52 25.40 17.97
N LYS A 4 3.78 24.11 17.76
CA LYS A 4 5.13 23.62 17.45
C LYS A 4 5.31 23.54 15.94
N ALA A 5 6.25 24.32 15.41
CA ALA A 5 6.66 24.28 14.02
C ALA A 5 7.59 23.08 13.77
N ALA A 6 7.34 22.31 12.72
CA ALA A 6 8.26 21.28 12.25
C ALA A 6 9.39 21.95 11.43
N THR A 7 10.59 21.98 11.99
CA THR A 7 11.78 22.55 11.34
C THR A 7 12.43 21.48 10.45
N ALA A 8 12.26 21.59 9.14
CA ALA A 8 13.05 20.84 8.16
C ALA A 8 14.26 21.70 7.75
N THR A 9 15.45 21.35 8.25
CA THR A 9 16.70 22.04 7.91
C THR A 9 17.35 21.35 6.71
N ALA A 10 17.17 21.88 5.49
CA ALA A 10 17.77 21.34 4.27
C ALA A 10 18.94 22.21 3.78
N SER A 11 20.15 21.68 3.79
CA SER A 11 21.34 22.30 3.18
C SER A 11 21.35 22.07 1.67
N THR A 12 21.13 23.14 0.89
CA THR A 12 21.15 23.07 -0.58
C THR A 12 22.57 23.27 -1.09
N SER A 13 23.27 22.19 -1.48
CA SER A 13 24.51 22.32 -2.27
C SER A 13 24.15 22.40 -3.76
N ARG A 14 24.53 23.51 -4.42
CA ARG A 14 24.41 23.69 -5.86
C ARG A 14 25.64 23.09 -6.55
N LYS A 15 25.44 22.19 -7.51
CA LYS A 15 26.43 21.95 -8.57
C LYS A 15 25.71 21.82 -9.91
N SER A 16 26.30 22.47 -10.91
CA SER A 16 25.74 22.92 -12.18
C SER A 16 25.47 21.81 -13.19
N ALA A 17 24.54 22.13 -14.09
CA ALA A 17 23.97 21.30 -15.15
C ALA A 17 24.95 20.90 -16.26
N ALA A 18 24.72 19.71 -16.81
CA ALA A 18 24.99 19.36 -18.20
C ALA A 18 23.77 18.59 -18.74
N ALA A 19 23.26 19.01 -19.89
CA ALA A 19 22.06 18.49 -20.52
C ALA A 19 22.35 17.22 -21.32
N SER A 20 21.45 16.23 -21.26
CA SER A 20 21.27 15.23 -22.30
C SER A 20 19.83 14.70 -22.31
N SER A 21 19.30 14.57 -23.51
CA SER A 21 17.92 14.27 -23.90
C SER A 21 17.50 12.79 -23.77
N SER A 22 16.17 12.63 -23.74
CA SER A 22 15.36 11.50 -24.24
C SER A 22 15.18 10.25 -23.37
N GLY A 23 13.91 9.81 -23.32
CA GLY A 23 13.42 8.62 -22.63
C GLY A 23 12.37 9.02 -21.60
N ALA A 24 11.10 8.71 -21.83
CA ALA A 24 10.09 8.73 -20.78
C ALA A 24 10.44 7.62 -19.78
N VAL A 25 11.37 7.93 -18.87
CA VAL A 25 11.75 7.03 -17.79
C VAL A 25 10.53 6.92 -16.90
N SER A 26 9.96 5.72 -16.77
CA SER A 26 8.98 5.44 -15.73
C SER A 26 9.53 6.01 -14.43
N SER A 27 8.86 7.01 -13.86
CA SER A 27 9.36 7.78 -12.72
C SER A 27 9.22 6.94 -11.44
N VAL A 28 10.03 5.88 -11.33
CA VAL A 28 10.04 4.97 -10.19
C VAL A 28 10.47 5.76 -8.96
N ILE A 29 9.59 5.79 -7.97
CA ILE A 29 9.86 6.40 -6.67
C ILE A 29 10.63 5.37 -5.85
N THR A 30 11.83 5.74 -5.40
CA THR A 30 12.63 4.90 -4.49
C THR A 30 12.80 5.62 -3.16
N ALA A 31 12.43 4.91 -2.08
CA ALA A 31 12.46 5.41 -0.72
C ALA A 31 13.31 4.50 0.18
N ARG A 32 14.13 5.11 1.03
CA ARG A 32 14.99 4.44 2.02
C ARG A 32 14.89 5.13 3.37
N SER A 33 15.05 4.36 4.44
CA SER A 33 15.12 4.82 5.83
C SER A 33 16.12 3.92 6.57
N GLN A 34 16.77 4.45 7.60
CA GLN A 34 17.67 3.69 8.44
C GLN A 34 16.88 2.64 9.23
N GLN A 35 17.30 1.38 9.10
CA GLN A 35 16.84 0.31 9.99
C GLN A 35 17.77 0.19 11.19
N ASP A 36 17.20 -0.10 12.35
CA ASP A 36 17.99 -0.44 13.53
C ASP A 36 18.79 -1.73 13.27
N ARG A 37 20.07 -1.73 13.65
CA ARG A 37 21.01 -2.83 13.40
C ARG A 37 20.57 -4.13 14.07
N PHE A 38 19.78 -4.01 15.13
CA PHE A 38 19.24 -5.11 15.92
C PHE A 38 17.83 -5.55 15.51
N HIS A 39 17.20 -4.93 14.49
CA HIS A 39 15.82 -5.20 14.11
C HIS A 39 14.82 -5.09 15.27
N LEU A 40 15.06 -4.20 16.24
CA LEU A 40 14.11 -3.91 17.32
C LEU A 40 12.78 -3.35 16.77
N ALA A 41 12.78 -2.80 15.54
CA ALA A 41 11.57 -2.43 14.81
C ALA A 41 10.68 -3.62 14.40
N THR A 42 11.14 -4.87 14.58
CA THR A 42 10.35 -6.10 14.47
C THR A 42 9.80 -6.54 15.83
N ILE A 43 10.19 -5.88 16.93
CA ILE A 43 9.39 -5.95 18.16
C ILE A 43 8.16 -5.11 17.85
N ASP A 44 6.99 -5.78 17.81
CA ASP A 44 5.68 -5.15 17.68
C ASP A 44 5.47 -4.15 18.81
N HIS A 45 6.03 -2.95 18.67
CA HIS A 45 5.59 -1.82 19.43
C HIS A 45 4.22 -1.47 18.86
N HIS A 46 3.17 -1.65 19.67
CA HIS A 46 1.82 -1.11 19.43
C HIS A 46 1.81 0.43 19.48
N ASP A 47 2.94 1.06 19.17
CA ASP A 47 3.07 2.50 19.07
C ASP A 47 2.56 2.94 17.69
N HIS A 48 1.74 3.98 17.71
CA HIS A 48 1.15 4.59 16.53
C HIS A 48 2.03 5.73 16.00
N ASN A 49 3.16 6.00 16.66
CA ASN A 49 4.14 7.00 16.24
C ASN A 49 5.00 6.48 15.07
N ILE A 50 5.35 7.38 14.16
CA ILE A 50 6.27 7.11 13.05
C ILE A 50 7.57 7.87 13.31
N HIS A 51 8.68 7.14 13.50
CA HIS A 51 10.02 7.71 13.58
C HIS A 51 10.94 7.09 12.54
N LEU A 52 11.18 7.81 11.45
CA LEU A 52 12.10 7.40 10.39
C LEU A 52 13.36 8.26 10.42
N ARG A 53 14.52 7.61 10.49
CA ARG A 53 15.85 8.25 10.45
C ARG A 53 16.50 8.06 9.10
N GLN A 54 17.38 8.97 8.71
CA GLN A 54 18.12 8.96 7.43
C GLN A 54 17.22 8.64 6.22
N VAL A 55 16.09 9.34 6.17
CA VAL A 55 15.09 9.26 5.11
C VAL A 55 15.71 9.77 3.81
N GLY A 56 15.79 8.90 2.82
CA GLY A 56 16.16 9.22 1.45
C GLY A 56 15.00 8.98 0.50
N LEU A 57 14.77 9.92 -0.41
CA LEU A 57 13.71 9.83 -1.42
C LEU A 57 14.25 10.27 -2.78
N SER A 58 13.99 9.48 -3.82
CA SER A 58 14.42 9.76 -5.19
C SER A 58 13.33 9.39 -6.19
N ILE A 59 13.31 10.12 -7.32
CA ILE A 59 12.51 9.80 -8.50
C ILE A 59 13.47 9.60 -9.67
N GLY A 60 13.53 8.37 -10.18
CA GLY A 60 14.55 8.00 -11.17
C GLY A 60 15.94 8.37 -10.65
N ASN A 61 16.67 9.21 -11.39
CA ASN A 61 18.03 9.62 -11.03
C ASN A 61 18.09 10.91 -10.17
N ARG A 62 16.94 11.48 -9.77
CA ARG A 62 16.88 12.73 -9.02
C ARG A 62 16.60 12.45 -7.54
N GLU A 63 17.56 12.81 -6.69
CA GLU A 63 17.36 12.83 -5.24
C GLU A 63 16.52 14.05 -4.82
N LEU A 64 15.48 13.79 -4.04
CA LEU A 64 14.56 14.80 -3.50
C LEU A 64 14.84 15.06 -2.02
N LEU A 65 15.16 14.01 -1.26
CA LEU A 65 15.51 14.06 0.15
C LEU A 65 16.76 13.23 0.39
N VAL A 66 17.69 13.76 1.18
CA VAL A 66 18.94 13.11 1.57
C VAL A 66 19.06 13.20 3.09
N ASP A 67 19.17 12.05 3.74
CA ASP A 67 19.40 11.89 5.18
C ASP A 67 18.48 12.73 6.09
N ALA A 68 17.21 12.89 5.70
CA ALA A 68 16.23 13.61 6.50
C ALA A 68 15.78 12.80 7.73
N GLU A 69 15.21 13.47 8.73
CA GLU A 69 14.55 12.81 9.86
C GLU A 69 13.05 13.15 9.84
N LEU A 70 12.21 12.13 9.85
CA LEU A 70 10.75 12.27 9.90
C LEU A 70 10.24 11.70 11.23
N LYS A 71 9.56 12.55 12.01
CA LYS A 71 8.91 12.21 13.27
C LYS A 71 7.45 12.65 13.19
N LEU A 72 6.53 11.71 13.29
CA LEU A 72 5.09 11.95 13.36
C LEU A 72 4.57 11.27 14.62
N GLU A 73 3.94 12.05 15.49
CA GLU A 73 3.30 11.57 16.71
C GLU A 73 1.81 11.35 16.46
N SER A 74 1.25 10.31 17.06
CA SER A 74 -0.18 10.01 16.98
C SER A 74 -1.02 11.16 17.55
N GLY A 75 -2.12 11.49 16.87
CA GLY A 75 -3.04 12.57 17.27
C GLY A 75 -2.56 13.99 16.97
N VAL A 76 -1.44 14.14 16.23
CA VAL A 76 -0.91 15.46 15.85
C VAL A 76 -1.14 15.77 14.37
N HIS A 77 -1.65 16.96 14.08
CA HIS A 77 -1.84 17.44 12.70
C HIS A 77 -0.60 18.19 12.21
N TYR A 78 -0.04 17.74 11.09
CA TYR A 78 1.17 18.31 10.50
C TYR A 78 0.87 18.96 9.14
N GLY A 79 1.42 20.16 8.91
CA GLY A 79 1.42 20.80 7.59
C GLY A 79 2.77 20.65 6.91
N LEU A 80 2.81 20.06 5.70
CA LEU A 80 4.02 19.93 4.91
C LEU A 80 4.20 21.15 3.98
N VAL A 81 5.18 22.00 4.29
CA VAL A 81 5.46 23.23 3.52
C VAL A 81 6.77 23.14 2.75
N GLY A 82 6.83 23.79 1.58
CA GLY A 82 8.02 23.80 0.73
C GLY A 82 7.72 24.30 -0.68
N ARG A 83 8.77 24.64 -1.44
CA ARG A 83 8.63 25.13 -2.82
C ARG A 83 8.00 24.06 -3.73
N ASN A 84 7.42 24.47 -4.85
CA ASN A 84 6.92 23.51 -5.83
C ASN A 84 8.07 22.69 -6.43
N GLY A 85 7.87 21.38 -6.60
CA GLY A 85 8.90 20.47 -7.10
C GLY A 85 9.95 20.02 -6.09
N THR A 86 9.78 20.29 -4.78
CA THR A 86 10.68 19.78 -3.72
C THR A 86 10.36 18.35 -3.28
N GLY A 87 9.36 17.70 -3.88
CA GLY A 87 9.01 16.31 -3.57
C GLY A 87 7.95 16.11 -2.48
N LYS A 88 7.15 17.13 -2.12
CA LYS A 88 6.10 17.02 -1.09
C LYS A 88 5.10 15.90 -1.38
N SER A 89 4.46 15.95 -2.55
CA SER A 89 3.50 14.91 -2.96
C SER A 89 4.18 13.55 -3.11
N THR A 90 5.43 13.53 -3.57
CA THR A 90 6.22 12.30 -3.67
C THR A 90 6.51 11.68 -2.31
N LEU A 91 6.80 12.47 -1.28
CA LEU A 91 7.00 11.99 0.08
C LEU A 91 5.72 11.38 0.64
N LEU A 92 4.58 12.08 0.45
CA LEU A 92 3.27 11.60 0.90
C LEU A 92 2.85 10.32 0.16
N GLN A 93 3.09 10.27 -1.17
CA GLN A 93 2.85 9.08 -1.97
C GLN A 93 3.75 7.92 -1.52
N ALA A 94 5.03 8.14 -1.29
CA ALA A 94 5.94 7.11 -0.80
C ALA A 94 5.55 6.57 0.60
N LEU A 95 4.99 7.43 1.46
CA LEU A 95 4.42 7.02 2.75
C LEU A 95 3.16 6.16 2.56
N GLY A 96 2.19 6.60 1.75
CA GLY A 96 0.95 5.84 1.50
C GLY A 96 1.13 4.57 0.66
N ASP A 97 2.20 4.50 -0.14
CA ASP A 97 2.60 3.28 -0.84
C ASP A 97 3.43 2.33 0.04
N GLY A 98 3.69 2.71 1.30
CA GLY A 98 4.43 1.88 2.25
C GLY A 98 5.88 1.65 1.81
N LEU A 99 6.50 2.59 1.09
CA LEU A 99 7.84 2.43 0.55
C LEU A 99 8.93 2.58 1.61
N PHE A 100 8.64 3.22 2.74
CA PHE A 100 9.56 3.35 3.86
C PHE A 100 9.51 2.13 4.78
N GLU A 101 10.69 1.70 5.23
CA GLU A 101 10.81 0.61 6.20
C GLU A 101 10.90 1.19 7.62
N GLY A 102 10.39 0.46 8.62
CA GLY A 102 10.38 0.90 10.01
C GLY A 102 9.09 1.61 10.46
N ILE A 103 8.08 1.67 9.59
CA ILE A 103 6.69 1.95 10.01
C ILE A 103 6.10 0.66 10.59
N SER A 104 5.47 0.75 11.77
CA SER A 104 4.83 -0.40 12.42
C SER A 104 3.71 -0.97 11.55
N SER A 105 3.53 -2.29 11.58
CA SER A 105 2.42 -3.00 10.92
C SER A 105 1.04 -2.55 11.39
N HIS A 106 0.97 -1.98 12.60
CA HIS A 106 -0.25 -1.46 13.22
C HIS A 106 -0.62 -0.04 12.72
N VAL A 107 0.26 0.60 11.95
CA VAL A 107 0.04 1.94 11.42
C VAL A 107 -0.40 1.85 9.96
N HIS A 108 -1.67 2.16 9.73
CA HIS A 108 -2.25 2.24 8.40
C HIS A 108 -2.05 3.65 7.85
N VAL A 109 -1.32 3.76 6.74
CA VAL A 109 -1.09 5.05 6.06
C VAL A 109 -1.94 5.11 4.80
N MET A 110 -2.83 6.08 4.75
CA MET A 110 -3.68 6.34 3.60
C MET A 110 -3.22 7.62 2.89
N TYR A 111 -3.03 7.54 1.58
CA TYR A 111 -2.71 8.70 0.76
C TYR A 111 -3.86 9.02 -0.18
N VAL A 112 -4.36 10.25 -0.07
CA VAL A 112 -5.49 10.77 -0.81
C VAL A 112 -4.94 11.73 -1.85
N HIS A 113 -5.03 11.36 -3.13
CA HIS A 113 -4.49 12.18 -4.21
C HIS A 113 -5.27 13.49 -4.35
N GLN A 114 -4.58 14.59 -4.66
CA GLN A 114 -5.22 15.88 -4.87
C GLN A 114 -6.11 15.92 -6.13
N LEU A 115 -5.81 15.03 -7.09
CA LEU A 115 -6.53 14.89 -8.35
C LEU A 115 -7.32 13.58 -8.33
N PHE A 116 -8.44 13.56 -7.62
CA PHE A 116 -9.49 12.65 -8.06
C PHE A 116 -10.02 13.25 -9.35
N HIS A 117 -9.90 12.53 -10.45
CA HIS A 117 -10.79 12.74 -11.59
C HIS A 117 -12.18 12.30 -11.11
N VAL A 118 -12.82 13.12 -10.28
CA VAL A 118 -14.27 13.08 -10.15
C VAL A 118 -14.73 13.61 -11.50
N ASP A 119 -15.22 12.72 -12.35
CA ASP A 119 -15.99 13.15 -13.51
C ASP A 119 -17.16 13.96 -12.93
N ILE A 120 -17.07 15.29 -13.07
CA ILE A 120 -18.09 16.22 -12.55
C ILE A 120 -19.45 15.93 -13.21
N ASP A 121 -19.40 15.29 -14.38
CA ASP A 121 -20.53 14.85 -15.20
C ASP A 121 -20.96 13.39 -14.94
N SER A 122 -20.29 12.66 -14.03
CA SER A 122 -20.79 11.36 -13.57
C SER A 122 -22.11 11.57 -12.81
N PRO A 123 -23.17 10.79 -13.08
CA PRO A 123 -24.44 10.90 -12.37
C PRO A 123 -24.31 10.63 -10.86
N GLU A 124 -23.23 9.96 -10.44
CA GLU A 124 -22.91 9.67 -9.04
C GLU A 124 -21.88 10.68 -8.51
N ARG A 125 -22.33 11.70 -7.80
CA ARG A 125 -21.44 12.60 -7.07
C ARG A 125 -20.82 11.87 -5.88
N LEU A 126 -19.52 11.55 -5.97
CA LEU A 126 -18.76 11.00 -4.84
C LEU A 126 -18.68 12.01 -3.69
N SER A 127 -19.00 11.57 -2.48
CA SER A 127 -18.78 12.36 -1.27
C SER A 127 -17.31 12.35 -0.86
N VAL A 128 -16.90 13.30 0.00
CA VAL A 128 -15.53 13.32 0.55
C VAL A 128 -15.23 12.05 1.35
N VAL A 129 -16.25 11.46 2.00
CA VAL A 129 -16.12 10.18 2.71
C VAL A 129 -15.81 9.06 1.72
N ASP A 130 -16.54 9.00 0.60
CA ASP A 130 -16.31 7.97 -0.44
C ASP A 130 -14.90 8.07 -1.00
N VAL A 131 -14.43 9.29 -1.25
CA VAL A 131 -13.06 9.56 -1.71
C VAL A 131 -12.01 9.06 -0.71
N LEU A 132 -12.23 9.23 0.59
CA LEU A 132 -11.34 8.66 1.62
C LEU A 132 -11.40 7.13 1.62
N LEU A 133 -12.59 6.55 1.56
CA LEU A 133 -12.77 5.10 1.56
C LEU A 133 -12.15 4.43 0.32
N CYS A 134 -12.16 5.09 -0.83
CA CYS A 134 -11.44 4.64 -2.02
C CYS A 134 -9.92 4.67 -1.86
N GLY A 135 -9.39 5.54 -0.99
CA GLY A 135 -7.96 5.59 -0.67
C GLY A 135 -7.48 4.44 0.21
N ASP A 136 -8.39 3.76 0.91
CA ASP A 136 -8.08 2.63 1.78
C ASP A 136 -7.90 1.35 0.96
N LYS A 137 -6.65 1.11 0.54
CA LYS A 137 -6.27 -0.07 -0.25
C LYS A 137 -6.61 -1.39 0.45
N GLN A 138 -6.56 -1.44 1.79
CA GLN A 138 -6.86 -2.67 2.53
C GLN A 138 -8.36 -2.94 2.53
N ARG A 139 -9.17 -1.91 2.79
CA ARG A 139 -10.62 -2.00 2.67
C ARG A 139 -11.02 -2.40 1.24
N LEU A 140 -10.45 -1.75 0.23
CA LEU A 140 -10.75 -2.04 -1.17
C LEU A 140 -10.39 -3.49 -1.55
N SER A 141 -9.23 -3.98 -1.08
CA SER A 141 -8.83 -5.36 -1.29
C SER A 141 -9.77 -6.35 -0.61
N ARG A 142 -10.25 -6.06 0.62
CA ARG A 142 -11.26 -6.90 1.29
C ARG A 142 -12.57 -6.92 0.53
N GLN A 143 -13.07 -5.74 0.16
CA GLN A 143 -14.31 -5.60 -0.61
C GLN A 143 -14.22 -6.39 -1.92
N HIS A 144 -13.10 -6.27 -2.64
CA HIS A 144 -12.86 -7.05 -3.85
C HIS A 144 -12.91 -8.57 -3.63
N MET A 145 -12.30 -9.07 -2.54
CA MET A 145 -12.35 -10.50 -2.21
C MET A 145 -13.77 -10.95 -1.87
N MET A 146 -14.55 -10.12 -1.17
CA MET A 146 -15.95 -10.40 -0.85
C MET A 146 -16.79 -10.48 -2.13
N ASP A 147 -16.69 -9.47 -3.00
CA ASP A 147 -17.40 -9.41 -4.28
C ASP A 147 -17.09 -10.64 -5.15
N LEU A 148 -15.82 -11.07 -5.19
CA LEU A 148 -15.41 -12.28 -5.92
C LEU A 148 -16.02 -13.54 -5.31
N LEU A 149 -15.95 -13.72 -3.99
CA LEU A 149 -16.49 -14.90 -3.30
C LEU A 149 -18.01 -14.98 -3.43
N GLU A 150 -18.72 -13.86 -3.28
CA GLU A 150 -20.18 -13.77 -3.46
C GLU A 150 -20.57 -14.14 -4.90
N ALA A 151 -19.96 -13.51 -5.91
CA ALA A 151 -20.19 -13.85 -7.31
C ALA A 151 -19.83 -15.31 -7.61
N GLY A 152 -18.78 -15.83 -6.97
CA GLY A 152 -18.36 -17.23 -7.03
C GLY A 152 -19.44 -18.19 -6.53
N LEU A 153 -20.00 -17.90 -5.36
CA LEU A 153 -21.09 -18.69 -4.76
C LEU A 153 -22.39 -18.62 -5.56
N GLU A 154 -22.78 -17.43 -6.03
CA GLU A 154 -23.99 -17.23 -6.84
C GLU A 154 -23.92 -17.95 -8.19
N SER A 155 -22.74 -17.90 -8.83
CA SER A 155 -22.53 -18.46 -10.17
C SER A 155 -22.03 -19.90 -10.17
N GLN A 156 -21.89 -20.53 -9.00
CA GLN A 156 -21.32 -21.87 -8.82
C GLN A 156 -19.95 -22.00 -9.50
N THR A 157 -19.04 -21.09 -9.14
CA THR A 157 -17.63 -21.03 -9.55
C THR A 157 -16.67 -20.88 -8.39
N VAL A 158 -17.06 -21.42 -7.24
CA VAL A 158 -16.30 -21.25 -6.02
C VAL A 158 -14.87 -21.78 -6.20
N HIS A 159 -14.69 -22.94 -6.83
CA HIS A 159 -13.36 -23.51 -7.05
C HIS A 159 -12.46 -22.57 -7.86
N GLN A 160 -12.97 -22.05 -8.99
CA GLN A 160 -12.24 -21.09 -9.84
C GLN A 160 -11.90 -19.80 -9.06
N THR A 161 -12.86 -19.30 -8.29
CA THR A 161 -12.72 -18.08 -7.49
C THR A 161 -11.64 -18.23 -6.43
N LEU A 162 -11.62 -19.36 -5.71
CA LEU A 162 -10.58 -19.65 -4.74
C LEU A 162 -9.19 -19.70 -5.39
N LYS A 163 -9.06 -20.33 -6.57
CA LYS A 163 -7.78 -20.33 -7.31
C LYS A 163 -7.35 -18.96 -7.80
N GLN A 164 -8.29 -18.11 -8.20
CA GLN A 164 -8.00 -16.73 -8.53
C GLN A 164 -7.44 -15.97 -7.31
N LEU A 165 -8.10 -16.10 -6.16
CA LEU A 165 -7.69 -15.43 -4.93
C LEU A 165 -6.33 -15.92 -4.43
N ASP A 166 -6.05 -17.22 -4.51
CA ASP A 166 -4.73 -17.80 -4.21
C ASP A 166 -3.63 -17.17 -5.09
N TYR A 167 -3.89 -17.07 -6.40
CA TYR A 167 -2.97 -16.44 -7.34
C TYR A 167 -2.70 -14.96 -6.99
N GLU A 168 -3.76 -14.18 -6.74
CA GLU A 168 -3.65 -12.76 -6.39
C GLU A 168 -2.88 -12.56 -5.07
N ALA A 169 -3.11 -13.42 -4.07
CA ALA A 169 -2.39 -13.37 -2.79
C ALA A 169 -0.89 -13.64 -2.96
N ILE A 170 -0.53 -14.62 -3.79
CA ILE A 170 0.88 -14.95 -4.08
C ILE A 170 1.54 -13.82 -4.87
N ASP A 171 0.87 -13.22 -5.85
CA ASP A 171 1.40 -12.08 -6.61
C ASP A 171 1.65 -10.85 -5.73
N ALA A 172 0.70 -10.53 -4.84
CA ALA A 172 0.88 -9.47 -3.86
C ALA A 172 2.10 -9.73 -2.93
N ALA A 173 2.28 -10.97 -2.49
CA ALA A 173 3.44 -11.37 -1.69
C ALA A 173 4.75 -11.28 -2.48
N ARG A 174 4.76 -11.71 -3.76
CA ARG A 174 5.89 -11.62 -4.69
C ARG A 174 6.31 -10.16 -4.91
N ALA A 175 5.37 -9.28 -5.22
CA ALA A 175 5.62 -7.85 -5.41
C ALA A 175 6.21 -7.18 -4.14
N LYS A 176 5.72 -7.57 -2.95
CA LYS A 176 6.29 -7.09 -1.68
C LYS A 176 7.73 -7.59 -1.50
N MET A 177 7.99 -8.86 -1.77
CA MET A 177 9.33 -9.45 -1.63
C MET A 177 10.34 -8.91 -2.65
N GLU A 178 9.91 -8.57 -3.86
CA GLU A 178 10.76 -7.95 -4.88
C GLU A 178 11.35 -6.62 -4.38
N ARG A 179 10.52 -5.78 -3.77
CA ARG A 179 10.95 -4.51 -3.15
C ARG A 179 12.01 -4.76 -2.08
N VAL A 180 11.82 -5.78 -1.24
CA VAL A 180 12.77 -6.17 -0.19
C VAL A 180 14.09 -6.69 -0.79
N ALA A 181 14.01 -7.46 -1.86
CA ALA A 181 15.18 -8.04 -2.54
C ALA A 181 16.04 -6.98 -3.26
N ILE A 182 15.42 -5.96 -3.85
CA ILE A 182 16.11 -4.82 -4.47
C ILE A 182 16.91 -4.03 -3.42
N LYS A 183 16.32 -3.82 -2.24
CA LYS A 183 16.90 -2.95 -1.21
C LYS A 183 17.98 -3.62 -0.35
N ARG A 184 18.04 -4.95 -0.28
CA ARG A 184 18.96 -5.69 0.61
C ARG A 184 20.22 -6.19 -0.10
N SER A 185 21.35 -6.12 0.60
CA SER A 185 22.67 -6.60 0.14
C SER A 185 23.22 -7.72 1.02
N GLY A 186 24.30 -8.37 0.56
CA GLY A 186 24.98 -9.46 1.27
C GLY A 186 24.10 -10.69 1.50
N LEU A 187 24.33 -11.40 2.62
CA LEU A 187 23.59 -12.61 2.98
C LEU A 187 22.08 -12.39 3.11
N ARG A 188 21.67 -11.20 3.61
CA ARG A 188 20.24 -10.83 3.75
C ARG A 188 19.58 -10.54 2.41
N GLY A 189 20.33 -9.99 1.46
CA GLY A 189 19.90 -9.84 0.08
C GLY A 189 19.75 -11.20 -0.61
N LEU A 190 20.69 -12.12 -0.37
CA LEU A 190 20.60 -13.49 -0.88
C LEU A 190 19.34 -14.21 -0.38
N THR A 191 19.06 -14.18 0.94
CA THR A 191 17.86 -14.83 1.48
C THR A 191 16.56 -14.21 0.95
N ALA A 192 16.52 -12.88 0.79
CA ALA A 192 15.37 -12.21 0.19
C ALA A 192 15.17 -12.61 -1.28
N ARG A 193 16.24 -12.71 -2.08
CA ARG A 193 16.19 -13.15 -3.48
C ARG A 193 15.77 -14.62 -3.60
N ASN A 194 16.26 -15.49 -2.72
CA ASN A 194 15.84 -16.90 -2.71
C ASN A 194 14.35 -17.03 -2.39
N LYS A 195 13.83 -16.23 -1.44
CA LYS A 195 12.39 -16.17 -1.15
C LYS A 195 11.58 -15.62 -2.32
N LEU A 196 12.10 -14.61 -3.01
CA LEU A 196 11.46 -14.05 -4.21
C LEU A 196 11.35 -15.12 -5.31
N LEU A 197 12.42 -15.85 -5.58
CA LEU A 197 12.42 -16.95 -6.56
C LEU A 197 11.42 -18.05 -6.20
N ALA A 198 11.31 -18.39 -4.91
CA ALA A 198 10.31 -19.36 -4.45
C ALA A 198 8.87 -18.87 -4.70
N LEU A 199 8.59 -17.60 -4.43
CA LEU A 199 7.29 -16.99 -4.72
C LEU A 199 7.00 -16.91 -6.23
N GLU A 200 8.02 -16.62 -7.05
CA GLU A 200 7.86 -16.62 -8.52
C GLU A 200 7.51 -18.01 -9.04
N HIS A 201 8.11 -19.07 -8.51
CA HIS A 201 7.72 -20.44 -8.84
C HIS A 201 6.29 -20.75 -8.40
N GLN A 202 5.93 -20.38 -7.17
CA GLN A 202 4.57 -20.57 -6.63
C GLN A 202 3.52 -19.81 -7.46
N LEU A 203 3.86 -18.62 -7.95
CA LEU A 203 2.97 -17.81 -8.78
C LEU A 203 2.67 -18.49 -10.12
N VAL A 204 3.68 -19.06 -10.77
CA VAL A 204 3.51 -19.81 -12.02
C VAL A 204 2.63 -21.04 -11.80
N GLU A 205 2.86 -21.78 -10.71
CA GLU A 205 2.05 -22.94 -10.34
C GLU A 205 0.59 -22.56 -10.04
N ALA A 206 0.37 -21.53 -9.21
CA ALA A 206 -0.96 -21.03 -8.89
C ALA A 206 -1.69 -20.52 -10.15
N LYS A 207 -0.97 -19.88 -11.07
CA LYS A 207 -1.55 -19.42 -12.33
C LYS A 207 -2.00 -20.58 -13.21
N ALA A 208 -1.19 -21.64 -13.33
CA ALA A 208 -1.56 -22.84 -14.06
C ALA A 208 -2.81 -23.51 -13.46
N LEU A 209 -2.89 -23.63 -12.13
CA LEU A 209 -4.06 -24.16 -11.44
C LEU A 209 -5.32 -23.31 -11.67
N TRP A 210 -5.18 -21.99 -11.68
CA TRP A 210 -6.29 -21.09 -12.00
C TRP A 210 -6.76 -21.25 -13.44
N ASP A 211 -5.83 -21.29 -14.40
CA ASP A 211 -6.14 -21.47 -15.82
C ASP A 211 -6.81 -22.83 -16.09
N ASP A 212 -6.37 -23.90 -15.42
CA ASP A 212 -7.00 -25.22 -15.49
C ASP A 212 -8.43 -25.19 -14.91
N ALA A 213 -8.65 -24.50 -13.78
CA ALA A 213 -9.98 -24.34 -13.19
C ALA A 213 -10.94 -23.60 -14.12
N VAL A 214 -10.45 -22.57 -14.82
CA VAL A 214 -11.23 -21.86 -15.85
C VAL A 214 -11.62 -22.78 -17.00
N GLN A 215 -10.72 -23.66 -17.44
CA GLN A 215 -10.98 -24.57 -18.56
C GLN A 215 -11.95 -25.71 -18.21
N GLN A 216 -11.84 -26.28 -17.00
CA GLN A 216 -12.69 -27.39 -16.53
C GLN A 216 -14.17 -27.03 -16.38
N ARG A 217 -14.47 -25.73 -16.28
CA ARG A 217 -15.84 -25.20 -16.31
C ARG A 217 -16.59 -25.56 -17.60
N SER A 218 -15.86 -25.74 -18.70
CA SER A 218 -16.43 -26.14 -19.99
C SER A 218 -16.98 -27.57 -20.00
N SER A 219 -16.51 -28.44 -19.08
CA SER A 219 -16.71 -29.89 -19.18
C SER A 219 -17.60 -30.51 -18.10
N SER A 220 -17.55 -30.06 -16.84
CA SER A 220 -18.45 -30.47 -15.71
C SER A 220 -17.80 -30.20 -14.34
N GLY A 221 -17.07 -29.10 -14.16
CA GLY A 221 -16.50 -28.76 -12.86
C GLY A 221 -17.60 -28.32 -11.89
N VAL A 222 -18.10 -29.25 -11.08
CA VAL A 222 -19.01 -28.96 -9.96
C VAL A 222 -18.15 -28.56 -8.78
N ASP A 223 -18.44 -27.42 -8.17
CA ASP A 223 -17.81 -26.99 -6.91
C ASP A 223 -17.92 -28.11 -5.88
N SER A 224 -16.81 -28.46 -5.23
CA SER A 224 -16.86 -29.45 -4.16
C SER A 224 -17.54 -28.86 -2.91
N ASP A 225 -18.16 -29.72 -2.09
CA ASP A 225 -18.70 -29.29 -0.79
C ASP A 225 -17.60 -28.62 0.08
N GLU A 226 -16.36 -29.08 -0.06
CA GLU A 226 -15.20 -28.49 0.63
C GLU A 226 -14.91 -27.06 0.15
N ASP A 227 -14.94 -26.80 -1.15
CA ASP A 227 -14.73 -25.47 -1.73
C ASP A 227 -15.82 -24.49 -1.25
N ILE A 228 -17.08 -24.93 -1.26
CA ILE A 228 -18.22 -24.11 -0.81
C ILE A 228 -18.09 -23.77 0.67
N VAL A 229 -17.71 -24.74 1.51
CA VAL A 229 -17.49 -24.50 2.95
C VAL A 229 -16.31 -23.56 3.16
N ALA A 230 -15.21 -23.73 2.44
CA ALA A 230 -14.04 -22.87 2.53
C ALA A 230 -14.37 -21.42 2.16
N ALA A 231 -15.10 -21.20 1.07
CA ALA A 231 -15.51 -19.88 0.63
C ALA A 231 -16.45 -19.19 1.62
N ASN A 232 -17.45 -19.90 2.16
CA ASN A 232 -18.34 -19.35 3.18
C ASN A 232 -17.59 -18.96 4.46
N ASN A 233 -16.69 -19.81 4.94
CA ASN A 233 -15.87 -19.50 6.12
C ASN A 233 -14.96 -18.28 5.89
N TRP A 234 -14.40 -18.16 4.69
CA TRP A 234 -13.58 -17.00 4.34
C TRP A 234 -14.43 -15.73 4.27
N LEU A 235 -15.59 -15.78 3.61
CA LEU A 235 -16.54 -14.68 3.53
C LEU A 235 -16.97 -14.20 4.93
N GLU A 236 -17.29 -15.13 5.84
CA GLU A 236 -17.62 -14.82 7.24
C GLU A 236 -16.46 -14.12 7.95
N SER A 237 -15.23 -14.58 7.75
CA SER A 237 -14.03 -13.92 8.29
C SER A 237 -13.85 -12.50 7.75
N LEU A 238 -14.14 -12.27 6.46
CA LEU A 238 -14.04 -10.95 5.84
C LEU A 238 -15.12 -10.01 6.38
N TYR A 239 -16.38 -10.46 6.53
CA TYR A 239 -17.43 -9.65 7.17
C TYR A 239 -17.12 -9.32 8.62
N ALA A 240 -16.54 -10.26 9.39
CA ALA A 240 -16.14 -10.00 10.77
C ALA A 240 -15.03 -8.93 10.87
N GLN A 241 -14.23 -8.76 9.80
CA GLN A 241 -13.20 -7.73 9.68
C GLN A 241 -13.70 -6.44 9.01
N ASP A 242 -14.78 -6.50 8.23
CA ASP A 242 -15.36 -5.35 7.55
C ASP A 242 -16.17 -4.53 8.55
N ASP A 243 -15.40 -3.83 9.35
CA ASP A 243 -15.87 -3.10 10.50
C ASP A 243 -16.55 -1.81 10.01
N LEU A 244 -17.78 -1.55 10.48
CA LEU A 244 -18.47 -0.23 10.41
C LEU A 244 -17.56 0.93 10.88
N SER A 245 -16.46 0.59 11.56
CA SER A 245 -15.33 1.42 11.93
C SER A 245 -14.67 2.18 10.78
N SER A 246 -14.56 1.65 9.56
CA SER A 246 -13.79 2.33 8.50
C SER A 246 -14.44 3.65 8.07
N GLU A 247 -15.75 3.63 7.85
CA GLU A 247 -16.52 4.85 7.54
C GLU A 247 -16.64 5.77 8.76
N ALA A 248 -16.90 5.22 9.95
CA ALA A 248 -16.96 6.00 11.19
C ALA A 248 -15.63 6.74 11.45
N ARG A 249 -14.50 6.08 11.23
CA ARG A 249 -13.15 6.62 11.37
C ARG A 249 -12.83 7.64 10.27
N ALA A 250 -13.25 7.40 9.03
CA ALA A 250 -13.15 8.39 7.96
C ALA A 250 -13.92 9.68 8.31
N ARG A 251 -15.14 9.54 8.85
CA ARG A 251 -15.95 10.68 9.34
C ARG A 251 -15.29 11.38 10.52
N GLU A 252 -14.75 10.65 11.49
CA GLU A 252 -14.00 11.21 12.62
C GLU A 252 -12.81 12.04 12.15
N ILE A 253 -11.99 11.50 11.24
CA ILE A 253 -10.84 12.20 10.64
C ILE A 253 -11.30 13.49 9.95
N LEU A 254 -12.38 13.44 9.15
CA LEU A 254 -12.90 14.62 8.46
C LEU A 254 -13.44 15.68 9.43
N VAL A 255 -14.12 15.25 10.50
CA VAL A 255 -14.60 16.15 11.55
C VAL A 255 -13.42 16.83 12.24
N ASP A 256 -12.35 16.10 12.54
CA ASP A 256 -11.18 16.66 13.21
C ASP A 256 -10.36 17.61 12.31
N ILE A 257 -10.34 17.36 11.00
CA ILE A 257 -9.79 18.32 10.02
C ILE A 257 -10.67 19.59 9.95
N GLY A 258 -12.01 19.43 9.97
CA GLY A 258 -12.98 20.52 9.85
C GLY A 258 -13.13 21.38 11.11
N LYS A 259 -13.01 20.81 12.32
CA LYS A 259 -13.13 21.52 13.61
C LYS A 259 -12.09 22.64 13.81
N TYR A 260 -11.00 22.61 13.04
CA TYR A 260 -9.94 23.64 13.07
C TYR A 260 -9.87 24.49 11.79
N GLY A 261 -10.85 24.38 10.90
CA GLY A 261 -10.81 25.01 9.58
C GLY A 261 -12.18 25.36 9.01
N LEU A 262 -12.88 26.30 9.67
CA LEU A 262 -13.61 27.46 9.09
C LEU A 262 -14.08 28.36 10.25
#